data_AF-A0A834MIV1-F1
#
_entry.id   AF-A0A834MIV1-F1
#
_cell.length_a   1.000
_cell.length_b   1.000
_cell.length_c   1.000
_cell.angle_alpha   90.00
_cell.angle_beta   90.00
_cell.angle_gamma   90.00
#
_symmetry.space_group_name_H-M   'P 1'
#
loop_
_entity.id
_entity.type
_entity.pdbx_description
1 polymer ?
#
loop_
_entity_poly.entity_id
_entity_poly.type
_entity_poly.pdbx_seq_one_letter_code
_entity_poly.pdbx_strand_id
1 'polypeptide(L)'
;MGLSDYLFVCLIGALPGPLSITFDNANFQLLPINKNKCRHIDPVRDISFQLFTRHNPLMPSTLRIGDDEALAQSHFNFSEPTIFFFHAFFESSQAVPATYIRTGNSEKSDEE
;
A
#
# COMPACT_ATOMS: atom_id res chain seq x y z
N MET A 1 8.83 -13.91 27.30
CA MET A 1 8.20 -12.58 27.11
C MET A 1 7.60 -12.19 28.45
N GLY A 2 8.33 -11.37 29.20
CA GLY A 2 8.07 -11.15 30.61
C GLY A 2 6.99 -10.08 30.83
N LEU A 3 6.26 -10.19 31.94
CA LEU A 3 5.30 -9.19 32.44
C LEU A 3 5.85 -7.74 32.43
N SER A 4 7.18 -7.59 32.47
CA SER A 4 7.93 -6.33 32.45
C SER A 4 7.79 -5.54 31.14
N ASP A 5 7.66 -6.22 30.00
CA ASP A 5 7.68 -5.55 28.68
C ASP A 5 6.39 -4.72 28.46
N TYR A 6 5.25 -5.25 28.92
CA TYR A 6 3.96 -4.57 28.83
C TYR A 6 3.84 -3.37 29.78
N LEU A 7 4.49 -3.43 30.94
CA LEU A 7 4.49 -2.35 31.92
C LEU A 7 5.17 -1.10 31.35
N PHE A 8 6.28 -1.30 30.64
CA PHE A 8 7.04 -0.23 30.00
C PHE A 8 6.25 0.44 28.87
N VAL A 9 5.54 -0.36 28.06
CA VAL A 9 4.63 0.15 27.00
C VAL A 9 3.48 0.97 27.59
N CYS A 10 2.88 0.52 28.70
CA CYS A 10 1.83 1.28 29.39
C CYS A 10 2.35 2.60 30.00
N LEU A 11 3.56 2.61 30.56
CA LEU A 11 4.19 3.81 31.11
C LEU A 11 4.48 4.87 30.03
N ILE A 12 4.93 4.44 28.85
CA ILE A 12 5.12 5.35 27.70
C ILE A 12 3.77 5.90 27.22
N GLY A 13 2.70 5.09 27.24
CA GLY A 13 1.34 5.53 26.93
C GLY A 13 0.70 6.48 27.95
N ALA A 14 1.28 6.61 29.16
CA ALA A 14 0.80 7.49 30.22
C ALA A 14 1.49 8.88 30.24
N LEU A 15 2.47 9.10 29.36
CA LEU A 15 3.13 10.41 29.24
C LEU A 15 2.16 11.45 28.65
N PRO A 16 2.14 12.69 29.17
CA PRO A 16 1.27 13.75 28.69
C PRO A 16 1.75 14.24 27.31
N GLY A 17 1.11 13.76 26.26
CA GLY A 17 1.27 14.26 24.91
C GLY A 17 1.37 13.17 23.85
N PRO A 18 1.15 13.50 22.57
CA PRO A 18 1.38 12.57 21.48
C PRO A 18 2.87 12.23 21.40
N LEU A 19 3.19 10.95 21.14
CA LEU A 19 4.57 10.47 21.00
C LEU A 19 5.32 11.33 19.98
N SER A 20 6.43 11.94 20.39
CA SER A 20 7.25 12.79 19.52
C SER A 20 8.71 12.36 19.52
N ILE A 21 9.34 12.38 18.35
CA ILE A 21 10.77 12.20 18.17
C ILE A 21 11.37 13.43 17.47
N THR A 22 12.63 13.72 17.73
CA THR A 22 13.34 14.80 17.03
C THR A 22 14.43 14.18 16.16
N PHE A 23 14.45 14.51 14.88
CA PHE A 23 15.40 13.99 13.89
C PHE A 23 15.81 15.13 12.93
N ASP A 24 17.12 15.35 12.74
CA ASP A 24 17.68 16.44 11.92
C ASP A 24 17.01 17.82 12.15
N ASN A 25 16.92 18.24 13.42
CA ASN A 25 16.28 19.49 13.85
C ASN A 25 14.77 19.61 13.48
N ALA A 26 14.15 18.56 12.97
CA ALA A 26 12.70 18.47 12.79
C ALA A 26 12.06 17.69 13.94
N ASN A 27 10.93 18.19 14.44
CA ASN A 27 10.12 17.48 15.43
C ASN A 27 9.00 16.72 14.71
N PHE A 28 9.00 15.40 14.87
CA PHE A 28 7.97 14.51 14.35
C PHE A 28 7.06 14.12 15.50
N GLN A 29 5.77 14.40 15.38
CA GLN A 29 4.78 14.07 16.39
C GLN A 29 3.70 13.16 15.80
N LEU A 30 3.51 11.99 16.40
CA LEU A 30 2.41 11.09 16.08
C LEU A 30 1.15 11.57 16.78
N LEU A 31 0.34 12.34 16.07
CA LEU A 31 -0.96 12.76 16.57
C LEU A 31 -1.92 11.56 16.62
N PRO A 32 -2.69 11.38 17.71
CA PRO A 32 -3.68 10.32 17.78
C PRO A 32 -4.71 10.51 16.66
N ILE A 33 -4.81 9.51 15.78
CA ILE A 33 -5.81 9.50 14.71
C ILE A 33 -7.16 9.20 15.34
N ASN A 34 -8.07 10.18 15.31
CA ASN A 34 -9.45 9.93 15.69
C ASN A 34 -10.11 9.09 14.60
N LYS A 35 -10.21 7.77 14.83
CA LYS A 35 -10.82 6.82 13.90
C LYS A 35 -12.27 7.15 13.56
N ASN A 36 -13.00 7.85 14.43
CA ASN A 36 -14.37 8.29 14.18
C ASN A 36 -14.45 9.48 13.20
N LYS A 37 -13.32 10.17 12.95
CA LYS A 37 -13.20 11.19 11.90
C LYS A 37 -12.67 10.61 10.58
N CYS A 38 -12.21 9.36 10.56
CA CYS A 38 -11.82 8.71 9.32
C CYS A 38 -13.07 8.51 8.46
N ARG A 39 -13.01 8.91 7.19
CA ARG A 39 -14.10 8.59 6.24
C ARG A 39 -14.20 7.08 6.10
N HIS A 40 -15.44 6.60 5.99
CA HIS A 40 -15.69 5.23 5.57
C HIS A 40 -15.09 5.02 4.18
N ILE A 41 -14.22 4.01 4.05
CA ILE A 41 -13.63 3.61 2.78
C ILE A 41 -14.61 2.66 2.11
N ASP A 42 -15.15 3.07 0.97
CA ASP A 42 -15.92 2.19 0.09
C ASP A 42 -14.93 1.43 -0.81
N PRO A 43 -14.79 0.10 -0.67
CA PRO A 43 -13.80 -0.66 -1.43
C PRO A 43 -14.07 -0.68 -2.94
N VAL A 44 -15.29 -0.36 -3.37
CA VAL A 44 -15.67 -0.34 -4.80
C VAL A 44 -15.42 1.03 -5.42
N ARG A 45 -15.58 2.11 -4.66
CA ARG A 45 -15.42 3.49 -5.13
C ARG A 45 -14.03 4.05 -4.87
N ASP A 46 -13.47 3.76 -3.70
CA ASP A 46 -12.28 4.44 -3.17
C ASP A 46 -10.98 3.63 -3.42
N ILE A 47 -11.08 2.41 -3.98
CA ILE A 47 -9.95 1.54 -4.31
C ILE A 47 -10.03 1.16 -5.79
N SER A 48 -8.89 1.15 -6.48
CA SER A 48 -8.77 0.70 -7.87
C SER A 48 -7.60 -0.26 -8.01
N PHE A 49 -7.83 -1.40 -8.66
CA PHE A 49 -6.80 -2.39 -8.97
C PHE A 49 -6.41 -2.23 -10.44
N GLN A 50 -5.17 -1.84 -10.68
CA GLN A 50 -4.61 -1.63 -12.02
C GLN A 50 -3.65 -2.78 -12.34
N LEU A 51 -4.08 -3.72 -13.16
CA LEU A 51 -3.27 -4.86 -13.59
C LEU A 51 -2.39 -4.46 -14.79
N PHE A 52 -1.09 -4.53 -14.58
CA PHE A 52 -0.08 -4.44 -15.63
C PHE A 52 0.54 -5.82 -15.85
N THR A 53 0.73 -6.18 -17.11
CA THR A 53 1.39 -7.40 -17.56
C THR A 53 2.31 -7.05 -18.73
N ARG A 54 3.09 -8.03 -19.19
CA ARG A 54 3.92 -7.88 -20.40
C ARG A 54 3.09 -7.57 -21.65
N HIS A 55 1.84 -8.01 -21.69
CA HIS A 55 0.92 -7.78 -22.81
C HIS A 55 0.31 -6.37 -22.80
N ASN A 56 0.29 -5.70 -21.64
CA ASN A 56 -0.28 -4.36 -21.49
C ASN A 56 0.59 -3.46 -20.56
N PRO A 57 1.87 -3.22 -20.91
CA PRO A 57 2.83 -2.58 -20.00
C PRO A 57 2.56 -1.09 -19.77
N LEU A 58 1.85 -0.44 -20.70
CA LEU A 58 1.57 1.00 -20.67
C LEU A 58 0.16 1.33 -20.16
N MET A 59 -0.81 0.45 -20.40
CA MET A 59 -2.24 0.69 -20.14
C MET A 59 -2.80 -0.45 -19.28
N PRO A 60 -3.17 -0.19 -18.02
CA PRO A 60 -3.61 -1.26 -17.13
C PRO A 60 -5.01 -1.74 -17.48
N SER A 61 -5.25 -3.04 -17.25
CA SER A 61 -6.62 -3.56 -17.11
C SER A 61 -7.12 -3.18 -15.73
N THR A 62 -8.28 -2.51 -15.65
CA THR A 62 -8.89 -2.18 -14.35
C THR A 62 -9.67 -3.39 -13.85
N LEU A 63 -9.33 -3.86 -12.66
CA LEU A 63 -9.99 -4.98 -12.00
C LEU A 63 -10.86 -4.50 -10.84
N ARG A 64 -11.94 -5.24 -10.57
CA ARG A 64 -12.84 -5.00 -9.44
C ARG A 64 -13.03 -6.28 -8.65
N ILE A 65 -13.19 -6.14 -7.34
CA ILE A 65 -13.47 -7.28 -6.46
C ILE A 65 -14.83 -7.86 -6.83
N GLY A 66 -14.87 -9.18 -7.07
CA GLY A 66 -16.10 -9.91 -7.42
C GLY A 66 -16.51 -9.80 -8.90
N ASP A 67 -15.67 -9.21 -9.75
CA ASP A 67 -15.89 -9.12 -11.19
C ASP A 67 -15.00 -10.16 -11.93
N ASP A 68 -15.43 -11.41 -11.85
CA ASP A 68 -14.69 -12.55 -12.44
C ASP A 68 -14.66 -12.46 -13.98
N GLU A 69 -15.66 -11.82 -14.59
CA GLU A 69 -15.71 -11.60 -16.04
C GLU A 69 -14.61 -10.62 -16.47
N ALA A 70 -14.46 -9.47 -15.80
CA ALA A 70 -13.38 -8.53 -16.06
C ALA A 70 -12.00 -9.15 -15.83
N LEU A 71 -11.86 -10.04 -14.83
CA LEU A 71 -10.63 -10.77 -14.58
C LEU A 71 -10.32 -11.74 -15.74
N ALA A 72 -11.31 -12.52 -16.19
CA ALA A 72 -11.16 -13.48 -17.27
C ALA A 72 -10.87 -12.81 -18.63
N GLN A 73 -11.39 -11.60 -18.85
CA GLN A 73 -11.13 -10.81 -20.06
C GLN A 73 -9.82 -10.01 -20.00
N SER A 74 -9.13 -10.00 -18.86
CA SER A 74 -7.84 -9.33 -18.69
C SER A 74 -6.67 -10.24 -19.13
N HIS A 75 -5.45 -9.72 -19.00
CA HIS A 75 -4.22 -10.50 -19.24
C HIS A 75 -3.73 -11.24 -17.98
N PHE A 76 -4.58 -11.40 -16.95
CA PHE A 76 -4.18 -12.08 -15.71
C PHE A 76 -3.88 -13.56 -15.96
N ASN A 77 -2.71 -14.03 -15.52
CA ASN A 77 -2.30 -15.42 -15.65
C ASN A 77 -2.10 -16.06 -14.26
N PHE A 78 -2.94 -17.03 -13.92
CA PHE A 78 -2.85 -17.77 -12.65
C PHE A 78 -1.57 -18.62 -12.51
N SER A 79 -0.85 -18.86 -13.60
CA SER A 79 0.41 -19.60 -13.59
C SER A 79 1.63 -18.70 -13.33
N GLU A 80 1.46 -17.39 -13.32
CA GLU A 80 2.54 -16.41 -13.11
C GLU A 80 2.49 -15.80 -11.70
N PRO A 81 3.64 -15.46 -11.10
CA PRO A 81 3.68 -14.80 -9.81
C PRO A 81 3.02 -13.42 -9.89
N THR A 82 2.10 -13.14 -8.96
CA THR A 82 1.43 -11.85 -8.87
C THR A 82 2.09 -10.96 -7.82
N ILE A 83 2.44 -9.73 -8.20
CA ILE A 83 3.01 -8.72 -7.30
C ILE A 83 1.98 -7.63 -7.04
N PHE A 84 1.67 -7.39 -5.77
CA PHE A 84 0.83 -6.27 -5.35
C PHE A 84 1.70 -5.09 -4.91
N PHE A 85 1.45 -3.92 -5.50
CA PHE A 85 2.07 -2.66 -5.09
C PHE A 85 1.01 -1.69 -4.57
N PHE A 86 1.23 -1.16 -3.38
CA PHE A 86 0.38 -0.14 -2.77
C PHE A 86 1.22 1.13 -2.61
N HIS A 87 0.76 2.22 -3.22
CA HIS A 87 1.40 3.52 -3.04
C HIS A 87 1.10 4.08 -1.64
N ALA A 88 2.00 4.92 -1.13
CA ALA A 88 1.91 5.43 0.24
C ALA A 88 1.31 6.85 0.27
N PHE A 89 1.56 7.54 1.39
CA PHE A 89 1.09 8.90 1.66
C PHE A 89 1.58 9.89 0.58
N PHE A 90 0.68 10.72 0.07
CA PHE A 90 0.91 11.67 -1.04
C PHE A 90 1.33 11.09 -2.39
N GLU A 91 1.35 9.77 -2.55
CA GLU A 91 1.65 9.13 -3.83
C GLU A 91 0.37 8.80 -4.62
N SER A 92 0.57 8.45 -5.89
CA SER A 92 -0.47 7.91 -6.76
C SER A 92 0.05 6.66 -7.48
N SER A 93 -0.83 5.93 -8.17
CA SER A 93 -0.45 4.78 -8.99
C SER A 93 0.51 5.11 -10.14
N GLN A 94 0.70 6.39 -10.46
CA GLN A 94 1.61 6.86 -11.51
C GLN A 94 2.91 7.47 -10.95
N ALA A 95 3.12 7.38 -9.63
CA ALA A 95 4.35 7.87 -9.03
C ALA A 95 5.57 7.07 -9.53
N VAL A 96 6.75 7.69 -9.44
CA VAL A 96 8.02 7.09 -9.89
C VAL A 96 8.26 5.71 -9.27
N PRO A 97 8.05 5.47 -7.95
CA PRO A 97 8.24 4.15 -7.36
C PRO A 97 7.34 3.08 -7.98
N ALA A 98 6.07 3.40 -8.23
CA ALA A 98 5.12 2.51 -8.86
C ALA A 98 5.56 2.13 -10.28
N THR A 99 6.04 3.11 -11.04
CA THR A 99 6.55 2.91 -12.40
C THR A 99 7.82 2.05 -12.40
N TYR A 100 8.75 2.31 -11.49
CA TYR A 100 10.03 1.61 -11.41
C TYR A 100 9.84 0.13 -11.04
N ILE A 101 8.98 -0.16 -10.06
CA ILE A 101 8.65 -1.54 -9.68
C ILE A 101 7.98 -2.28 -10.84
N ARG A 102 7.06 -1.63 -11.56
CA ARG A 102 6.43 -2.23 -12.75
C ARG A 102 7.46 -2.58 -13.82
N THR A 103 8.27 -1.62 -14.25
CA THR A 103 9.22 -1.85 -15.36
C THR A 103 10.27 -2.88 -15.00
N GLY A 104 10.86 -2.80 -13.81
CA GLY A 104 11.91 -3.74 -13.39
C GLY A 104 11.42 -5.18 -13.26
N ASN A 105 10.17 -5.39 -12.82
CA ASN A 105 9.61 -6.75 -12.75
C ASN A 105 9.23 -7.29 -14.13
N SER A 106 8.77 -6.46 -15.05
CA SER A 106 8.51 -6.88 -16.44
C SER A 106 9.82 -7.29 -17.14
N GLU A 107 10.88 -6.50 -16.98
CA GLU A 107 12.19 -6.77 -17.60
C GLU A 107 12.84 -8.05 -17.05
N LYS A 108 12.88 -8.22 -15.73
CA LYS A 108 13.44 -9.43 -15.08
C LYS A 108 12.80 -10.73 -15.60
N SER A 109 11.52 -10.63 -15.87
CA SER A 109 10.67 -11.70 -16.38
C SER A 109 11.00 -12.10 -17.82
N ASP A 110 11.56 -11.19 -18.62
CA ASP A 110 11.95 -11.43 -20.02
C ASP A 110 13.36 -12.04 -20.16
N GLU A 111 14.15 -12.02 -19.07
CA GLU A 111 15.51 -12.59 -19.01
C GLU A 111 15.53 -14.08 -18.59
N GLU A 112 14.38 -14.65 -18.23
CA GLU A 112 14.18 -16.04 -17.78
C GLU A 112 13.45 -16.87 -18.85
#